data_AF-A0A2N2CK66-F1
#
_entry.id   AF-A0A2N2CK66-F1
#
_cell.length_a   1.000
_cell.length_b   1.000
_cell.length_c   1.000
_cell.angle_alpha   90.00
_cell.angle_beta   90.00
_cell.angle_gamma   90.00
#
_symmetry.space_group_name_H-M   'P 1'
#
loop_
_entity.id
_entity.type
_entity.pdbx_description
1 polymer ?
#
loop_
_entity_poly.entity_id
_entity_poly.type
_entity_poly.pdbx_seq_one_letter_code
_entity_poly.pdbx_strand_id
1 'polypeptide(L)'
;MIETLRNAWKIPDLRKKILFTFAMIVVYRLGAQIPVPGIDRTVIDQMFQGNAGILDFFDLMSGGAFQSFTIFALSIYPYITASIIFQLLTIAIPKLEEIAKREDGKEKIAQYTRYLTVVLALVQAIAYTVGFFNSALISTDALSIITVVLTLTAGTAFLMWLGEQITEKGIGNGISIIIFAGIVSRIPAGIGTTFGLFFAGTVNILEILLFVLFALAIIVGIIAVQQGERKINVQYAKRVVGRKMYGGQSTHIPIKVLMAGVIPVIFASSLLAFPQTLAFFFEGDFVNWVEKWLSPGGNPGVWI
;
A
#
# COMPACT_ATOMS: atom_id res chain seq x y z
N MET A 1 10.21 24.32 2.72
CA MET A 1 9.49 23.32 1.91
C MET A 1 8.66 23.91 0.77
N ILE A 2 8.02 25.07 0.94
CA ILE A 2 7.26 25.74 -0.15
C ILE A 2 8.20 26.26 -1.26
N GLU A 3 9.37 26.81 -0.90
CA GLU A 3 10.38 27.22 -1.89
C GLU A 3 10.96 26.04 -2.69
N THR A 4 11.16 24.89 -2.05
CA THR A 4 11.60 23.66 -2.73
C THR A 4 10.56 23.15 -3.73
N LEU A 5 9.26 23.24 -3.42
CA LEU A 5 8.18 22.95 -4.37
C LEU A 5 8.14 23.94 -5.54
N ARG A 6 8.30 25.23 -5.26
CA ARG A 6 8.38 26.27 -6.30
C ARG A 6 9.61 26.09 -7.21
N ASN A 7 10.75 25.72 -6.65
CA ASN A 7 11.98 25.48 -7.40
C ASN A 7 11.94 24.15 -8.17
N ALA A 8 11.30 23.12 -7.62
CA ALA A 8 11.01 21.87 -8.33
C ALA A 8 10.22 22.13 -9.62
N TRP A 9 9.26 23.05 -9.59
CA TRP A 9 8.50 23.43 -10.78
C TRP A 9 9.31 24.19 -11.84
N LYS A 10 10.42 24.84 -11.46
CA LYS A 10 11.28 25.57 -12.40
C LYS A 10 12.16 24.63 -13.24
N ILE A 11 12.48 23.45 -12.72
CA ILE A 11 13.32 22.47 -13.42
C ILE A 11 12.45 21.70 -14.42
N PRO A 12 12.71 21.79 -15.74
CA PRO A 12 11.84 21.22 -16.77
C PRO A 12 11.72 19.69 -16.67
N ASP A 13 12.81 19.00 -16.36
CA ASP A 13 12.79 17.54 -16.18
C ASP A 13 11.96 17.12 -14.97
N LEU A 14 12.11 17.83 -13.85
CA LEU A 14 11.37 17.51 -12.63
C LEU A 14 9.87 17.79 -12.81
N ARG A 15 9.52 18.88 -13.51
CA ARG A 15 8.14 19.18 -13.89
C ARG A 15 7.53 18.06 -14.74
N LYS A 16 8.25 17.54 -15.75
CA LYS A 16 7.79 16.41 -16.58
C LYS A 16 7.52 15.18 -15.72
N LYS A 17 8.41 14.86 -14.78
CA LYS A 17 8.23 13.72 -13.86
C LYS A 17 7.00 13.90 -12.95
N ILE A 18 6.79 15.11 -12.39
CA ILE A 18 5.59 15.42 -11.58
C ILE A 18 4.33 15.23 -12.41
N LEU A 19 4.28 15.83 -13.61
CA LEU A 19 3.12 15.75 -14.49
C LEU A 19 2.83 14.31 -14.93
N PHE A 20 3.88 13.53 -15.23
CA PHE A 20 3.74 12.11 -15.54
C PHE A 20 3.14 11.34 -14.36
N THR A 21 3.68 11.50 -13.15
CA THR A 21 3.13 10.86 -11.94
C THR A 21 1.68 11.26 -11.71
N PHE A 22 1.34 12.55 -11.83
CA PHE A 22 -0.03 13.03 -11.66
C PHE A 22 -0.97 12.44 -12.72
N ALA A 23 -0.57 12.40 -13.99
CA ALA A 23 -1.35 11.80 -15.05
C ALA A 23 -1.61 10.30 -14.80
N MET A 24 -0.61 9.57 -14.32
CA MET A 24 -0.77 8.15 -13.97
C MET A 24 -1.71 7.94 -12.78
N ILE A 25 -1.70 8.83 -11.78
CA ILE A 25 -2.67 8.80 -10.67
C ILE A 25 -4.09 9.03 -11.18
N VAL A 26 -4.28 9.95 -12.14
CA VAL A 26 -5.59 10.18 -12.78
C VAL A 26 -6.05 8.91 -13.52
N VAL A 27 -5.17 8.26 -14.28
CA VAL A 27 -5.49 6.98 -14.96
C VAL A 27 -5.89 5.90 -13.95
N TYR A 28 -5.14 5.76 -12.86
CA TYR A 28 -5.49 4.85 -11.76
C TYR A 28 -6.89 5.14 -11.21
N ARG A 29 -7.21 6.41 -10.94
CA ARG A 29 -8.53 6.80 -10.40
C ARG A 29 -9.68 6.60 -11.38
N LEU A 30 -9.45 6.83 -12.67
CA LEU A 30 -10.45 6.55 -13.71
C LEU A 30 -10.74 5.05 -13.78
N GLY A 31 -9.71 4.19 -13.77
CA GLY A 31 -9.91 2.75 -13.76
C GLY A 31 -10.57 2.24 -12.46
N ALA A 32 -10.30 2.88 -11.32
CA ALA A 32 -10.94 2.56 -10.04
C ALA A 32 -12.45 2.89 -9.98
N GLN A 33 -13.03 3.48 -11.05
CA GLN A 33 -14.46 3.72 -11.20
C GLN A 33 -15.14 2.73 -12.16
N ILE A 34 -14.35 1.96 -12.93
CA ILE A 34 -14.87 1.02 -13.95
C ILE A 34 -15.28 -0.29 -13.26
N PRO A 35 -16.58 -0.64 -13.19
CA PRO A 35 -17.02 -1.91 -12.61
C PRO A 35 -16.47 -3.10 -13.37
N VAL A 36 -16.28 -4.21 -12.65
CA VAL A 36 -16.13 -5.50 -13.32
C VAL A 36 -17.47 -5.93 -13.94
N PRO A 37 -17.49 -6.41 -15.19
CA PRO A 37 -18.71 -6.94 -15.79
C PRO A 37 -19.26 -8.15 -15.03
N GLY A 38 -20.59 -8.24 -14.90
CA GLY A 38 -21.27 -9.44 -14.37
C GLY A 38 -21.49 -9.46 -12.86
N ILE A 39 -21.32 -8.32 -12.17
CA ILE A 39 -21.48 -8.21 -10.71
C ILE A 39 -22.53 -7.16 -10.34
N ASP A 40 -23.39 -7.53 -9.40
CA ASP A 40 -24.39 -6.64 -8.80
C ASP A 40 -23.78 -5.88 -7.62
N ARG A 41 -23.69 -4.56 -7.77
CA ARG A 41 -23.15 -3.66 -6.75
C ARG A 41 -24.03 -3.56 -5.51
N THR A 42 -25.34 -3.76 -5.65
CA THR A 42 -26.28 -3.60 -4.53
C THR A 42 -26.07 -4.69 -3.47
N VAL A 43 -25.77 -5.92 -3.91
CA VAL A 43 -25.42 -7.04 -3.03
C VAL A 43 -24.10 -6.77 -2.31
N ILE A 44 -23.12 -6.22 -3.02
CA ILE A 44 -21.82 -5.86 -2.42
C ILE A 44 -21.99 -4.76 -1.38
N ASP A 45 -22.71 -3.68 -1.69
CA ASP A 45 -22.96 -2.60 -0.73
C ASP A 45 -23.66 -3.11 0.54
N GLN A 46 -24.53 -4.12 0.44
CA GLN A 46 -25.16 -4.76 1.60
C GLN A 46 -24.17 -5.61 2.41
N MET A 47 -23.21 -6.29 1.77
CA MET A 47 -22.17 -7.04 2.47
C MET A 47 -21.24 -6.12 3.29
N PHE A 48 -20.98 -4.90 2.80
CA PHE A 48 -20.19 -3.90 3.52
C PHE A 48 -20.96 -3.14 4.61
N GLN A 49 -22.27 -3.33 4.75
CA GLN A 49 -23.06 -2.78 5.86
C GLN A 49 -22.94 -3.61 7.15
N GLY A 50 -22.44 -4.85 7.07
CA GLY A 50 -22.07 -5.67 8.22
C GLY A 50 -20.72 -5.25 8.83
N ASN A 51 -20.36 -5.82 9.99
CA ASN A 51 -19.11 -5.56 10.70
C ASN A 51 -17.91 -6.11 9.89
N ALA A 52 -17.53 -5.38 8.83
CA ALA A 52 -16.73 -5.89 7.72
C ALA A 52 -15.22 -5.95 7.99
N GLY A 53 -14.75 -5.48 9.16
CA GLY A 53 -13.41 -5.69 9.70
C GLY A 53 -12.28 -5.53 8.66
N ILE A 54 -11.76 -6.65 8.15
CA ILE A 54 -10.66 -6.69 7.17
C ILE A 54 -11.06 -6.20 5.77
N LEU A 55 -12.32 -6.35 5.39
CA LEU A 55 -12.82 -5.87 4.10
C LEU A 55 -12.71 -4.35 4.05
N ASP A 56 -12.95 -3.65 5.17
CA ASP A 56 -12.71 -2.21 5.29
C ASP A 56 -11.23 -1.86 5.15
N PHE A 57 -10.33 -2.72 5.66
CA PHE A 57 -8.90 -2.52 5.50
C PHE A 57 -8.44 -2.69 4.04
N PHE A 58 -8.89 -3.75 3.35
CA PHE A 58 -8.65 -3.95 1.92
C PHE A 58 -9.24 -2.82 1.09
N ASP A 59 -10.42 -2.36 1.48
CA ASP A 59 -11.11 -1.27 0.83
C ASP A 59 -10.36 0.06 1.03
N LEU A 60 -9.83 0.32 2.23
CA LEU A 60 -8.98 1.47 2.54
C LEU A 60 -7.73 1.51 1.65
N MET A 61 -7.03 0.38 1.52
CA MET A 61 -5.83 0.29 0.69
C MET A 61 -6.12 0.35 -0.82
N SER A 62 -7.30 -0.11 -1.25
CA SER A 62 -7.73 -0.08 -2.65
C SER A 62 -8.37 1.25 -3.07
N GLY A 63 -8.61 2.17 -2.12
CA GLY A 63 -9.17 3.50 -2.40
C GLY A 63 -10.61 3.50 -2.89
N GLY A 64 -11.39 2.46 -2.56
CA GLY A 64 -12.80 2.31 -2.94
C GLY A 64 -13.04 1.26 -4.01
N ALA A 65 -11.96 0.78 -4.61
CA ALA A 65 -12.04 -0.17 -5.71
C ALA A 65 -12.57 -1.54 -5.28
N PHE A 66 -12.35 -1.94 -4.02
CA PHE A 66 -12.81 -3.21 -3.48
C PHE A 66 -14.32 -3.17 -3.15
N GLN A 67 -14.81 -2.16 -2.43
CA GLN A 67 -16.24 -1.97 -2.16
C GLN A 67 -17.05 -1.77 -3.45
N SER A 68 -16.53 -0.99 -4.41
CA SER A 68 -17.22 -0.78 -5.69
C SER A 68 -17.00 -1.91 -6.71
N PHE A 69 -16.26 -2.96 -6.32
CA PHE A 69 -15.83 -4.10 -7.13
C PHE A 69 -15.44 -3.71 -8.56
N THR A 70 -14.40 -2.89 -8.66
CA THR A 70 -13.90 -2.37 -9.95
C THR A 70 -12.83 -3.27 -10.53
N ILE A 71 -12.40 -2.96 -11.76
CA ILE A 71 -11.28 -3.67 -12.41
C ILE A 71 -10.00 -3.69 -11.55
N PHE A 72 -9.89 -2.78 -10.58
CA PHE A 72 -8.78 -2.67 -9.64
C PHE A 72 -9.12 -3.15 -8.22
N ALA A 73 -10.14 -4.01 -8.05
CA ALA A 73 -10.56 -4.49 -6.72
C ALA A 73 -9.42 -5.17 -5.94
N LEU A 74 -8.58 -5.96 -6.61
CA LEU A 74 -7.37 -6.57 -6.02
C LEU A 74 -6.25 -5.56 -5.73
N SER A 75 -6.34 -4.35 -6.31
CA SER A 75 -5.35 -3.28 -6.19
C SER A 75 -3.92 -3.77 -6.50
N ILE A 76 -2.91 -3.20 -5.85
CA ILE A 76 -1.51 -3.61 -5.93
C ILE A 76 -1.14 -4.69 -4.89
N TYR A 77 -2.13 -5.26 -4.20
CA TYR A 77 -1.91 -6.19 -3.09
C TYR A 77 -1.20 -7.50 -3.48
N PRO A 78 -1.55 -8.16 -4.61
CA PRO A 78 -0.80 -9.33 -5.08
C PRO A 78 0.69 -9.05 -5.29
N TYR A 79 1.03 -7.83 -5.74
CA TYR A 79 2.41 -7.43 -5.96
C TYR A 79 3.15 -7.20 -4.64
N ILE A 80 2.53 -6.50 -3.70
CA ILE A 80 3.09 -6.31 -2.34
C ILE A 80 3.40 -7.67 -1.73
N THR A 81 2.45 -8.61 -1.83
CA THR A 81 2.58 -9.96 -1.28
C THR A 81 3.73 -10.71 -1.95
N ALA A 82 3.82 -10.68 -3.29
CA ALA A 82 4.92 -11.30 -4.03
C ALA A 82 6.29 -10.71 -3.64
N SER A 83 6.38 -9.37 -3.53
CA SER A 83 7.63 -8.68 -3.16
C SER A 83 8.08 -9.09 -1.76
N ILE A 84 7.15 -9.25 -0.84
CA ILE A 84 7.42 -9.66 0.53
C ILE A 84 7.87 -11.11 0.60
N ILE A 85 7.21 -12.00 -0.15
CA ILE A 85 7.63 -13.40 -0.27
C ILE A 85 9.08 -13.46 -0.75
N PHE A 86 9.44 -12.75 -1.82
CA PHE A 86 10.83 -12.74 -2.28
C PHE A 86 11.78 -12.11 -1.28
N GLN A 87 11.38 -11.05 -0.59
CA GLN A 87 12.23 -10.41 0.43
C GLN A 87 12.52 -11.35 1.61
N LEU A 88 11.56 -12.17 2.01
CA LEU A 88 11.74 -13.21 3.03
C LEU A 88 12.55 -14.40 2.49
N LEU A 89 12.26 -14.86 1.27
CA LEU A 89 12.99 -15.97 0.64
C LEU A 89 14.46 -15.64 0.39
N THR A 90 14.80 -14.38 0.10
CA THR A 90 16.19 -13.92 -0.01
C THR A 90 16.95 -14.07 1.31
N ILE A 91 16.28 -13.95 2.46
CA ILE A 91 16.88 -14.14 3.79
C ILE A 91 16.95 -15.63 4.15
N ALA A 92 15.93 -16.40 3.78
CA ALA A 92 15.83 -17.82 4.12
C ALA A 92 16.67 -18.73 3.21
N ILE A 93 16.89 -18.37 1.94
CA ILE A 93 17.53 -19.20 0.93
C ILE A 93 18.84 -18.54 0.46
N PRO A 94 20.02 -19.11 0.78
CA PRO A 94 21.32 -18.52 0.43
C PRO A 94 21.52 -18.28 -1.07
N LYS A 95 20.97 -19.16 -1.92
CA LYS A 95 21.03 -18.97 -3.39
C LYS A 95 20.32 -17.70 -3.87
N LEU A 96 19.19 -17.35 -3.24
CA LEU A 96 18.48 -16.12 -3.57
C LEU A 96 19.19 -14.90 -3.01
N GLU A 97 19.84 -15.03 -1.84
CA GLU A 97 20.74 -14.01 -1.29
C GLU A 97 21.92 -13.72 -2.22
N GLU A 98 22.56 -14.75 -2.76
CA GLU A 98 23.65 -14.61 -3.73
C GLU A 98 23.18 -13.93 -5.01
N ILE A 99 21.99 -14.28 -5.51
CA ILE A 99 21.39 -13.60 -6.67
C ILE A 99 21.17 -12.12 -6.32
N ALA A 100 20.61 -11.80 -5.15
CA ALA A 100 20.36 -10.42 -4.72
C ALA A 100 21.63 -9.55 -4.62
N LYS A 101 22.78 -10.15 -4.31
CA LYS A 101 24.07 -9.47 -4.17
C LYS A 101 24.77 -9.16 -5.51
N ARG A 102 24.32 -9.75 -6.63
CA ARG A 102 24.88 -9.47 -7.96
C ARG A 102 24.36 -8.14 -8.52
N GLU A 103 25.09 -7.56 -9.46
CA GLU A 103 24.68 -6.29 -10.12
C GLU A 103 23.34 -6.44 -10.86
N ASP A 104 23.08 -7.59 -11.48
CA ASP A 104 21.83 -7.93 -12.18
C ASP A 104 20.75 -8.55 -11.25
N GLY A 105 21.09 -8.74 -9.97
CA GLY A 105 20.28 -9.45 -8.99
C GLY A 105 18.92 -8.81 -8.73
N LYS A 106 18.91 -7.48 -8.62
CA LYS A 106 17.69 -6.70 -8.33
C LYS A 106 16.65 -6.83 -9.44
N GLU A 107 17.10 -6.81 -10.69
CA GLU A 107 16.21 -6.96 -11.85
C GLU A 107 15.65 -8.37 -11.95
N LYS A 108 16.47 -9.40 -11.67
CA LYS A 108 16.02 -10.81 -11.64
C LYS A 108 14.97 -11.04 -10.56
N ILE A 109 15.19 -10.53 -9.35
CA ILE A 109 14.21 -10.64 -8.26
C ILE A 109 12.92 -9.89 -8.62
N ALA A 110 13.01 -8.71 -9.25
CA ALA A 110 11.86 -7.99 -9.75
C ALA A 110 11.09 -8.81 -10.82
N GLN A 111 11.79 -9.46 -11.76
CA GLN A 111 11.16 -10.35 -12.74
C GLN A 111 10.41 -11.51 -12.07
N TYR A 112 11.03 -12.20 -11.12
CA TYR A 112 10.35 -13.27 -10.38
C TYR A 112 9.16 -12.76 -9.57
N THR A 113 9.29 -11.58 -8.97
CA THR A 113 8.19 -10.91 -8.26
C THR A 113 7.03 -10.63 -9.21
N ARG A 114 7.30 -10.16 -10.43
CA ARG A 114 6.25 -9.94 -11.45
C ARG A 114 5.53 -11.22 -11.84
N TYR A 115 6.26 -12.31 -12.08
CA TYR A 115 5.62 -13.60 -12.41
C TYR A 115 4.76 -14.13 -11.27
N LEU A 116 5.29 -14.07 -10.04
CA LEU A 116 4.54 -14.48 -8.86
C LEU A 116 3.32 -13.58 -8.63
N THR A 117 3.42 -12.28 -8.91
CA THR A 117 2.30 -11.33 -8.80
C THR A 117 1.13 -11.76 -9.69
N VAL A 118 1.39 -12.13 -10.94
CA VAL A 118 0.33 -12.55 -11.87
C VAL A 118 -0.32 -13.85 -11.40
N VAL A 119 0.48 -14.82 -10.93
CA VAL A 119 -0.03 -16.09 -10.39
C VAL A 119 -0.89 -15.85 -9.15
N LEU A 120 -0.40 -15.04 -8.21
CA LEU A 120 -1.15 -14.68 -7.00
C LEU A 120 -2.42 -13.90 -7.33
N ALA A 121 -2.37 -12.97 -8.29
CA ALA A 121 -3.54 -12.23 -8.73
C ALA A 121 -4.61 -13.16 -9.30
N LEU A 122 -4.20 -14.17 -10.10
CA LEU A 122 -5.12 -15.16 -10.65
C LEU A 122 -5.76 -16.01 -9.54
N VAL A 123 -4.95 -16.50 -8.60
CA VAL A 123 -5.46 -17.30 -7.46
C VAL A 123 -6.40 -16.47 -6.58
N GLN A 124 -6.03 -15.24 -6.23
CA GLN A 124 -6.86 -14.34 -5.43
C GLN A 124 -8.13 -13.90 -6.18
N ALA A 125 -8.07 -13.68 -7.49
CA ALA A 125 -9.24 -13.36 -8.30
C ALA A 125 -10.25 -14.51 -8.28
N ILE A 126 -9.80 -15.76 -8.40
CA ILE A 126 -10.67 -16.94 -8.28
C ILE A 126 -11.25 -17.02 -6.86
N ALA A 127 -10.41 -16.82 -5.83
CA ALA A 127 -10.83 -16.80 -4.43
C ALA A 127 -11.98 -15.84 -4.18
N TYR A 128 -11.81 -14.59 -4.60
CA TYR A 128 -12.77 -13.54 -4.34
C TYR A 128 -14.03 -13.74 -5.17
N THR A 129 -13.91 -14.17 -6.42
CA THR A 129 -15.06 -14.37 -7.30
C THR A 129 -15.91 -15.57 -6.88
N VAL A 130 -15.27 -16.71 -6.59
CA VAL A 130 -15.98 -17.98 -6.33
C VAL A 130 -16.27 -18.18 -4.84
N GLY A 131 -15.36 -17.76 -3.95
CA GLY A 131 -15.51 -17.94 -2.50
C GLY A 131 -16.31 -16.84 -1.84
N PHE A 132 -15.99 -15.57 -2.10
CA PHE A 132 -16.53 -14.44 -1.34
C PHE A 132 -17.70 -13.73 -2.04
N PHE A 133 -17.58 -13.46 -3.33
CA PHE A 133 -18.57 -12.71 -4.13
C PHE A 133 -19.47 -13.62 -4.98
N ASN A 134 -19.59 -14.90 -4.61
CA ASN A 134 -20.46 -15.85 -5.31
C ASN A 134 -21.92 -15.35 -5.39
N SER A 135 -22.39 -14.77 -4.29
CA SER A 135 -23.74 -14.18 -4.15
C SER A 135 -23.95 -12.89 -4.93
N ALA A 136 -22.88 -12.19 -5.32
CA ALA A 136 -22.94 -10.93 -6.05
C ALA A 136 -22.82 -11.11 -7.57
N LEU A 137 -22.60 -12.34 -8.06
CA LEU A 137 -22.56 -12.66 -9.49
C LEU A 137 -23.97 -12.67 -10.07
N ILE A 138 -24.20 -11.88 -11.13
CA ILE A 138 -25.49 -11.80 -11.84
C ILE A 138 -25.79 -13.11 -12.57
N SER A 139 -24.75 -13.78 -13.08
CA SER A 139 -24.82 -15.12 -13.64
C SER A 139 -23.62 -15.94 -13.16
N THR A 140 -23.89 -17.16 -12.69
CA THR A 140 -22.89 -18.15 -12.28
C THR A 140 -22.35 -18.98 -13.44
N ASP A 141 -22.57 -18.54 -14.69
CA ASP A 141 -21.99 -19.20 -15.87
C ASP A 141 -20.46 -19.21 -15.79
N ALA A 142 -19.83 -20.31 -16.21
CA ALA A 142 -18.38 -20.44 -16.22
C ALA A 142 -17.70 -19.32 -17.03
N LEU A 143 -18.34 -18.84 -18.10
CA LEU A 143 -17.85 -17.74 -18.92
C LEU A 143 -17.86 -16.41 -18.15
N SER A 144 -18.90 -16.14 -17.37
CA SER A 144 -18.98 -14.94 -16.50
C SER A 144 -17.88 -14.96 -15.44
N ILE A 145 -17.66 -16.09 -14.77
CA ILE A 145 -16.62 -16.25 -13.76
C ILE A 145 -15.22 -16.05 -14.39
N ILE A 146 -14.94 -16.69 -15.52
CA ILE A 146 -13.66 -16.52 -16.23
C ILE A 146 -13.44 -15.05 -16.62
N THR A 147 -14.49 -14.36 -17.08
CA THR A 147 -14.41 -12.95 -17.47
C THR A 147 -14.06 -12.06 -16.27
N VAL A 148 -14.70 -12.27 -15.12
CA VAL A 148 -14.41 -11.56 -13.88
C VAL A 148 -12.96 -11.81 -13.45
N VAL A 149 -12.54 -13.08 -13.39
CA VAL A 149 -11.19 -13.48 -12.98
C VAL A 149 -10.11 -12.87 -13.87
N LEU A 150 -10.31 -12.93 -15.19
CA LEU A 150 -9.38 -12.32 -16.15
C LEU A 150 -9.35 -10.79 -16.03
N THR A 151 -10.50 -10.15 -15.81
CA THR A 151 -10.58 -8.69 -15.65
C THR A 151 -9.81 -8.23 -14.41
N LEU A 152 -9.99 -8.90 -13.27
CA LEU A 152 -9.28 -8.61 -12.02
C LEU A 152 -7.77 -8.86 -12.13
N THR A 153 -7.39 -9.95 -12.78
CA THR A 153 -5.98 -10.30 -13.01
C THR A 153 -5.32 -9.28 -13.95
N ALA A 154 -5.98 -8.93 -15.05
CA ALA A 154 -5.51 -7.92 -16.00
C ALA A 154 -5.40 -6.54 -15.35
N GLY A 155 -6.39 -6.15 -14.53
CA GLY A 155 -6.36 -4.90 -13.78
C GLY A 155 -5.17 -4.83 -12.81
N THR A 156 -4.90 -5.90 -12.07
CA THR A 156 -3.73 -5.99 -11.19
C THR A 156 -2.41 -5.91 -11.97
N ALA A 157 -2.29 -6.65 -13.08
CA ALA A 157 -1.10 -6.62 -13.92
C ALA A 157 -0.87 -5.22 -14.53
N PHE A 158 -1.94 -4.52 -14.91
CA PHE A 158 -1.88 -3.14 -15.36
C PHE A 158 -1.41 -2.19 -14.25
N LEU A 159 -1.91 -2.33 -13.02
CA LEU A 159 -1.47 -1.51 -11.89
C LEU A 159 0.00 -1.75 -11.54
N MET A 160 0.46 -2.99 -11.58
CA MET A 160 1.86 -3.34 -11.42
C MET A 160 2.71 -2.62 -12.47
N TRP A 161 2.34 -2.72 -13.75
CA TRP A 161 3.02 -2.02 -14.84
C TRP A 161 3.00 -0.50 -14.64
N LEU A 162 1.87 0.08 -14.25
CA LEU A 162 1.72 1.51 -14.00
C LEU A 162 2.62 1.97 -12.83
N GLY A 163 2.72 1.17 -11.77
CA GLY A 163 3.63 1.42 -10.65
C GLY A 163 5.11 1.40 -11.06
N GLU A 164 5.51 0.45 -11.91
CA GLU A 164 6.87 0.41 -12.47
C GLU A 164 7.15 1.62 -13.36
N GLN A 165 6.18 2.03 -14.20
CA GLN A 165 6.32 3.22 -15.05
C GLN A 165 6.44 4.51 -14.23
N ILE A 166 5.69 4.66 -13.14
CA ILE A 166 5.86 5.81 -12.23
C ILE A 166 7.26 5.79 -11.58
N THR A 167 7.79 4.61 -11.25
CA THR A 167 9.12 4.50 -10.64
C THR A 167 10.23 4.89 -11.61
N GLU A 168 10.10 4.50 -12.87
CA GLU A 168 11.11 4.77 -13.92
C GLU A 168 11.05 6.22 -14.42
N LYS A 169 9.85 6.71 -14.76
CA LYS A 169 9.64 8.00 -15.44
C LYS A 169 9.10 9.09 -14.54
N GLY A 170 8.59 8.74 -13.37
CA GLY A 170 8.00 9.67 -12.42
C GLY A 170 8.94 10.01 -11.26
N ILE A 171 8.34 10.30 -10.11
CA ILE A 171 9.04 10.66 -8.87
C ILE A 171 8.72 9.62 -7.81
N GLY A 172 9.74 9.18 -7.07
CA GLY A 172 9.56 8.28 -5.92
C GLY A 172 9.31 6.83 -6.33
N ASN A 173 8.70 6.06 -5.41
CA ASN A 173 8.30 4.68 -5.66
C ASN A 173 6.84 4.65 -6.12
N GLY A 174 6.60 4.18 -7.35
CA GLY A 174 5.27 4.20 -7.95
C GLY A 174 4.24 3.36 -7.22
N ILE A 175 4.62 2.20 -6.67
CA ILE A 175 3.73 1.34 -5.88
C ILE A 175 3.29 2.08 -4.62
N SER A 176 4.22 2.72 -3.92
CA SER A 176 3.89 3.52 -2.72
C SER A 176 2.98 4.70 -3.06
N ILE A 177 3.14 5.31 -4.23
CA ILE A 177 2.30 6.43 -4.70
C ILE A 177 0.89 5.96 -5.03
N ILE A 178 0.71 4.77 -5.64
CA ILE A 178 -0.61 4.19 -5.90
C ILE A 178 -1.36 3.95 -4.59
N ILE A 179 -0.70 3.34 -3.58
CA ILE A 179 -1.29 3.12 -2.26
C ILE A 179 -1.66 4.45 -1.60
N PHE A 180 -0.74 5.42 -1.62
CA PHE A 180 -0.98 6.76 -1.09
C PHE A 180 -2.18 7.44 -1.77
N ALA A 181 -2.27 7.38 -3.10
CA ALA A 181 -3.39 7.93 -3.84
C ALA A 181 -4.71 7.24 -3.48
N GLY A 182 -4.69 5.92 -3.27
CA GLY A 182 -5.83 5.14 -2.78
C GLY A 182 -6.34 5.64 -1.43
N ILE A 183 -5.46 5.70 -0.42
CA ILE A 183 -5.81 6.12 0.94
C ILE A 183 -6.31 7.57 0.97
N VAL A 184 -5.58 8.50 0.33
CA VAL A 184 -5.93 9.92 0.31
C VAL A 184 -7.24 10.18 -0.41
N SER A 185 -7.60 9.37 -1.40
CA SER A 185 -8.86 9.53 -2.14
C SER A 185 -10.12 9.32 -1.29
N ARG A 186 -10.01 8.65 -0.13
CA ARG A 186 -11.12 8.47 0.82
C ARG A 186 -11.33 9.64 1.76
N ILE A 187 -10.30 10.46 1.97
CA ILE A 187 -10.37 11.59 2.92
C ILE A 187 -11.55 12.53 2.59
N PRO A 188 -11.79 12.94 1.33
CA PRO A 188 -12.93 13.81 1.01
C PRO A 188 -14.29 13.17 1.36
N ALA A 189 -14.46 11.88 1.07
CA ALA A 189 -15.69 11.16 1.37
C ALA A 189 -15.91 11.03 2.90
N GLY A 190 -14.85 10.72 3.65
CA GLY A 190 -14.89 10.66 5.12
C GLY A 190 -15.17 12.02 5.78
N ILE A 191 -14.68 13.11 5.19
CA ILE A 191 -15.04 14.47 5.61
C ILE A 191 -16.54 14.72 5.36
N GLY A 192 -17.05 14.34 4.19
CA GLY A 192 -18.46 14.49 3.83
C GLY A 192 -19.40 13.72 4.77
N THR A 193 -19.08 12.46 5.11
CA THR A 193 -19.86 11.67 6.07
C THR A 193 -19.82 12.28 7.46
N THR A 194 -18.66 12.76 7.92
CA THR A 194 -18.51 13.44 9.21
C THR A 194 -19.36 14.71 9.28
N PHE A 195 -19.38 15.53 8.21
CA PHE A 195 -20.26 16.70 8.14
C PHE A 195 -21.74 16.31 8.13
N GLY A 196 -22.12 15.24 7.44
CA GLY A 196 -23.48 14.71 7.46
C GLY A 196 -23.93 14.31 8.88
N LEU A 197 -23.05 13.63 9.62
CA LEU A 197 -23.30 13.23 11.02
C LEU A 197 -23.36 14.43 11.97
N PHE A 198 -22.56 15.47 11.70
CA PHE A 198 -22.63 16.73 12.42
C PHE A 198 -23.98 17.44 12.22
N PHE A 199 -24.47 17.52 10.98
CA PHE A 199 -25.79 18.09 10.70
C PHE A 199 -26.94 17.23 11.25
N ALA A 200 -26.76 15.91 11.35
CA ALA A 200 -27.71 15.00 11.97
C ALA A 200 -27.73 15.08 13.51
N GLY A 201 -26.80 15.83 14.13
CA GLY A 201 -26.71 15.98 15.58
C GLY A 201 -26.13 14.77 16.31
N THR A 202 -25.65 13.77 15.59
CA THR A 202 -25.06 12.54 16.15
C THR A 202 -23.64 12.76 16.67
N VAL A 203 -22.92 13.74 16.10
CA VAL A 203 -21.51 14.02 16.42
C VAL A 203 -21.39 15.46 16.90
N ASN A 204 -20.73 15.65 18.04
CA ASN A 204 -20.49 16.97 18.62
C ASN A 204 -19.30 17.68 17.97
N ILE A 205 -19.35 19.02 17.94
CA ILE A 205 -18.21 19.84 17.48
C ILE A 205 -16.93 19.58 18.28
N LEU A 206 -17.08 19.23 19.56
CA LEU A 206 -15.96 18.89 20.45
C LEU A 206 -15.26 17.60 20.02
N GLU A 207 -16.00 16.59 19.57
CA GLU A 207 -15.45 15.32 19.09
C GLU A 207 -14.66 15.51 17.80
N ILE A 208 -15.20 16.31 16.86
CA ILE A 208 -14.52 16.65 15.61
C ILE A 208 -13.22 17.40 15.90
N LEU A 209 -13.26 18.38 16.80
CA LEU A 209 -12.08 19.17 17.17
C LEU A 209 -11.01 18.30 17.84
N LEU A 210 -11.42 17.41 18.74
CA LEU A 210 -10.52 16.47 19.40
C LEU A 210 -9.90 15.48 18.40
N PHE A 211 -10.67 14.98 17.44
CA PHE A 211 -10.19 14.11 16.37
C PHE A 211 -9.14 14.82 15.50
N VAL A 212 -9.41 16.06 15.06
CA VAL A 212 -8.47 16.85 14.25
C VAL A 212 -7.18 17.15 15.02
N LEU A 213 -7.30 17.51 16.30
CA LEU A 213 -6.14 17.77 17.16
C LEU A 213 -5.29 16.50 17.33
N PHE A 214 -5.93 15.35 17.56
CA PHE A 214 -5.27 14.06 17.67
C PHE A 214 -4.57 13.64 16.37
N ALA A 215 -5.23 13.79 15.22
CA ALA A 215 -4.65 13.52 13.92
C ALA A 215 -3.41 14.40 13.64
N LEU A 216 -3.49 15.69 13.97
CA LEU A 216 -2.35 16.61 13.86
C LEU A 216 -1.21 16.21 14.80
N ALA A 217 -1.51 15.84 16.05
CA ALA A 217 -0.51 15.38 17.01
C ALA A 217 0.24 14.13 16.51
N ILE A 218 -0.48 13.17 15.91
CA ILE A 218 0.13 11.99 15.28
C ILE A 218 1.05 12.40 14.12
N ILE A 219 0.59 13.27 13.22
CA ILE A 219 1.40 13.73 12.08
C ILE A 219 2.69 14.39 12.56
N VAL A 220 2.59 15.30 13.53
CA VAL A 220 3.76 15.98 14.12
C VAL A 220 4.69 14.97 14.80
N GLY A 221 4.13 14.01 15.54
CA GLY A 221 4.89 12.93 16.19
C GLY A 221 5.69 12.10 15.18
N ILE A 222 5.04 11.65 14.08
CA ILE A 222 5.70 10.90 13.01
C ILE A 222 6.81 11.73 12.36
N ILE A 223 6.56 13.00 12.07
CA ILE A 223 7.58 13.90 11.47
C ILE A 223 8.76 14.07 12.42
N ALA A 224 8.52 14.26 13.72
CA ALA A 224 9.58 14.41 14.73
C ALA A 224 10.46 13.15 14.82
N VAL A 225 9.85 11.96 14.82
CA VAL A 225 10.59 10.68 14.81
C VAL A 225 11.37 10.51 13.49
N GLN A 226 10.77 10.87 12.35
CA GLN A 226 11.40 10.70 11.05
C GLN A 226 12.56 11.68 10.78
N GLN A 227 12.49 12.89 11.32
CA GLN A 227 13.57 13.88 11.27
C GLN A 227 14.61 13.65 12.38
N GLY A 228 14.28 12.87 13.40
CA GLY A 228 15.18 12.49 14.48
C GLY A 228 16.42 11.78 13.94
N GLU A 229 17.59 12.36 14.19
CA GLU A 229 18.89 11.75 13.88
C GLU A 229 19.82 11.82 15.09
N ARG A 230 20.54 10.73 15.33
CA ARG A 230 21.65 10.64 16.27
C ARG A 230 22.93 10.90 15.52
N LYS A 231 23.61 12.00 15.85
CA LYS A 231 24.91 12.36 15.28
C LYS A 231 26.02 11.63 16.04
N ILE A 232 26.74 10.74 15.38
CA ILE A 232 27.93 10.08 15.94
C ILE A 232 29.16 10.76 15.37
N ASN A 233 29.97 11.38 16.24
CA ASN A 233 31.18 12.06 15.84
C ASN A 233 32.24 11.06 15.39
N VAL A 234 32.84 11.32 14.23
CA VAL A 234 33.94 10.55 13.66
C VAL A 234 35.06 11.51 13.27
N GLN A 235 36.28 11.08 13.55
CA GLN A 235 37.48 11.83 13.21
C GLN A 235 38.17 11.11 12.05
N TYR A 236 38.28 11.78 10.90
CA TYR A 236 39.08 11.25 9.80
C TYR A 236 40.56 11.32 10.16
N ALA A 237 41.31 10.31 9.72
CA ALA A 237 42.74 10.23 9.96
C ALA A 237 43.44 11.49 9.39
N LYS A 238 44.20 12.15 10.27
CA LYS A 238 45.00 13.33 9.94
C LYS A 238 46.28 12.92 9.20
N ARG A 239 46.68 13.68 8.19
CA ARG A 239 48.02 13.53 7.58
C ARG A 239 48.95 14.57 8.22
N VAL A 240 49.90 14.08 9.02
CA VAL A 240 50.95 14.95 9.56
C VAL A 240 52.04 15.09 8.50
N VAL A 241 52.31 16.31 8.03
CA VAL A 241 53.43 16.60 7.12
C VAL A 241 54.34 17.62 7.82
N GLY A 242 55.50 17.15 8.31
CA GLY A 242 56.43 17.97 9.09
C GLY A 242 55.87 18.36 10.47
N ARG A 243 56.04 19.62 10.88
CA ARG A 243 55.50 20.18 12.15
C ARG A 243 54.08 20.73 12.02
N LYS A 244 53.49 20.70 10.83
CA LYS A 244 52.14 21.23 10.57
C LYS A 244 51.16 20.07 10.42
N MET A 245 50.12 20.12 11.24
CA MET A 245 48.98 19.20 11.15
C MET A 245 48.06 19.72 10.04
N TYR A 246 47.93 18.97 8.94
CA TYR A 246 47.00 19.28 7.85
C TYR A 246 45.88 18.26 7.84
N GLY A 247 44.64 18.75 7.89
CA GLY A 247 43.46 17.91 7.91
C GLY A 247 43.21 17.26 9.27
N GLY A 248 41.93 17.21 9.62
CA GLY A 248 41.42 16.82 10.93
C GLY A 248 40.03 17.40 11.19
N GLN A 249 39.24 17.58 10.13
CA GLN A 249 37.88 18.10 10.28
C GLN A 249 37.05 16.99 10.93
N SER A 250 36.58 17.24 12.16
CA SER A 250 35.60 16.40 12.80
C SER A 250 34.33 16.42 11.95
N THR A 251 33.87 15.24 11.53
CA THR A 251 32.54 15.10 10.92
C THR A 251 31.64 14.29 11.84
N HIS A 252 30.37 14.19 11.48
CA HIS A 252 29.45 13.26 12.11
C HIS A 252 28.83 12.34 11.07
N ILE A 253 28.54 11.10 11.47
CA ILE A 253 27.67 10.20 10.72
C ILE A 253 26.28 10.33 11.35
N PRO A 254 25.26 10.82 10.62
CA PRO A 254 23.90 10.86 11.13
C PRO A 254 23.27 9.47 11.03
N ILE A 255 22.82 8.93 12.16
CA ILE A 255 22.01 7.71 12.21
C ILE A 255 20.58 8.12 12.51
N LYS A 256 19.68 7.93 11.55
CA LYS A 256 18.25 8.25 11.73
C LYS A 256 17.62 7.32 12.78
N VAL A 257 16.66 7.86 13.54
CA VAL A 257 15.87 7.07 14.51
C VAL A 257 15.08 5.97 13.80
N LEU A 258 14.49 6.28 12.63
CA LEU A 258 13.79 5.31 11.80
C LEU A 258 14.41 5.26 10.40
N MET A 259 15.11 4.17 10.11
CA MET A 259 15.79 3.98 8.82
C MET A 259 14.89 3.38 7.74
N ALA A 260 13.81 2.68 8.14
CA ALA A 260 13.07 1.76 7.28
C ALA A 260 11.90 2.36 6.47
N GLY A 261 11.62 3.66 6.60
CA GLY A 261 10.54 4.31 5.85
C GLY A 261 9.18 3.62 6.03
N VAL A 262 8.41 3.52 4.95
CA VAL A 262 7.01 3.01 4.96
C VAL A 262 6.92 1.49 4.79
N ILE A 263 8.01 0.82 4.38
CA ILE A 263 8.01 -0.61 4.01
C ILE A 263 7.60 -1.53 5.18
N PRO A 264 8.09 -1.36 6.43
CA PRO A 264 7.71 -2.24 7.53
C PRO A 264 6.22 -2.18 7.87
N VAL A 265 5.59 -1.01 7.74
CA VAL A 265 4.15 -0.86 7.99
C VAL A 265 3.34 -1.65 6.96
N ILE A 266 3.71 -1.52 5.68
CA ILE A 266 3.11 -2.28 4.57
C ILE A 266 3.34 -3.79 4.76
N PHE A 267 4.53 -4.17 5.23
CA PHE A 267 4.86 -5.55 5.52
C PHE A 267 3.97 -6.12 6.62
N ALA A 268 3.88 -5.44 7.77
CA ALA A 268 3.05 -5.85 8.89
C ALA A 268 1.58 -6.00 8.50
N SER A 269 1.04 -5.04 7.74
CA SER A 269 -0.34 -5.09 7.30
C SER A 269 -0.62 -6.23 6.33
N SER A 270 0.29 -6.51 5.39
CA SER A 270 0.15 -7.65 4.48
C SER A 270 0.25 -9.01 5.19
N LEU A 271 1.08 -9.09 6.24
CA LEU A 271 1.25 -10.31 7.02
C LEU A 271 -0.02 -10.64 7.81
N LEU A 272 -0.71 -9.63 8.36
CA LEU A 272 -2.01 -9.83 9.00
C LEU A 272 -3.11 -10.18 8.01
N ALA A 273 -3.07 -9.60 6.81
CA ALA A 273 -4.08 -9.84 5.79
C ALA A 273 -3.95 -11.23 5.13
N PHE A 274 -2.78 -11.86 5.16
CA PHE A 274 -2.55 -13.17 4.52
C PHE A 274 -3.39 -14.33 5.13
N PRO A 275 -3.37 -14.60 6.45
CA PRO A 275 -4.21 -15.64 7.06
C PRO A 275 -5.71 -15.38 6.86
N GLN A 276 -6.11 -14.11 6.81
CA GLN A 276 -7.50 -13.71 6.61
C GLN A 276 -7.95 -13.95 5.17
N THR A 277 -7.07 -13.74 4.20
CA THR A 277 -7.33 -14.10 2.80
C THR A 277 -7.50 -15.62 2.65
N LEU A 278 -6.72 -16.41 3.41
CA LEU A 278 -6.88 -17.87 3.45
C LEU A 278 -8.19 -18.29 4.10
N ALA A 279 -8.66 -17.58 5.11
CA ALA A 279 -9.93 -17.86 5.77
C ALA A 279 -11.13 -17.81 4.79
N PHE A 280 -11.04 -17.08 3.68
CA PHE A 280 -12.09 -17.09 2.64
C PHE A 280 -12.20 -18.41 1.86
N PHE A 281 -11.20 -19.29 1.92
CA PHE A 281 -11.19 -20.57 1.22
C PHE A 281 -11.58 -21.77 2.10
N PHE A 282 -11.65 -21.58 3.42
CA PHE A 282 -11.92 -22.64 4.38
C PHE A 282 -13.19 -22.30 5.16
N GLU A 283 -13.95 -23.32 5.55
CA GLU A 283 -15.08 -23.18 6.46
C GLU A 283 -14.72 -23.84 7.81
N GLY A 284 -15.16 -23.26 8.94
CA GLY A 284 -15.04 -23.87 10.28
C GLY A 284 -14.17 -23.12 11.29
N ASP A 285 -13.64 -23.84 12.28
CA ASP A 285 -12.97 -23.28 13.48
C ASP A 285 -11.75 -22.41 13.17
N PHE A 286 -11.07 -22.66 12.05
CA PHE A 286 -9.94 -21.84 11.60
C PHE A 286 -10.37 -20.41 11.27
N VAL A 287 -11.51 -20.21 10.61
CA VAL A 287 -12.04 -18.87 10.28
C VAL A 287 -12.34 -18.10 11.55
N ASN A 288 -13.06 -18.72 12.49
CA ASN A 288 -13.39 -18.12 13.79
C ASN A 288 -12.13 -17.75 14.59
N TRP A 289 -11.09 -18.58 14.53
CA TRP A 289 -9.81 -18.29 15.19
C TRP A 289 -9.09 -17.10 14.54
N VAL A 290 -9.03 -17.07 13.21
CA VAL A 290 -8.40 -15.98 12.44
C VAL A 290 -9.15 -14.67 12.67
N GLU A 291 -10.49 -14.66 12.61
CA GLU A 291 -11.30 -13.47 12.86
C GLU A 291 -11.15 -12.95 14.29
N LYS A 292 -11.08 -13.85 15.28
CA LYS A 292 -10.93 -13.46 16.68
C LYS A 292 -9.58 -12.85 17.00
N TRP A 293 -8.49 -13.44 16.50
CA TRP A 293 -7.13 -13.10 16.93
C TRP A 293 -6.33 -12.28 15.93
N LEU A 294 -6.66 -12.34 14.64
CA LEU A 294 -5.88 -11.69 13.59
C LEU A 294 -6.63 -10.56 12.90
N SER A 295 -7.95 -10.40 13.11
CA SER A 295 -8.67 -9.26 12.55
C SER A 295 -8.47 -7.99 13.38
N PRO A 296 -8.44 -6.81 12.73
CA PRO A 296 -8.41 -5.51 13.41
C PRO A 296 -9.67 -5.21 14.24
N GLY A 297 -10.78 -5.92 13.99
CA GLY A 297 -12.07 -5.73 14.65
C GLY A 297 -12.41 -6.80 15.70
N GLY A 298 -11.61 -7.85 15.84
CA GLY A 298 -11.80 -8.90 16.82
C GLY A 298 -11.60 -8.39 18.25
N ASN A 299 -12.13 -9.11 19.25
CA ASN A 299 -11.79 -8.88 20.65
C ASN A 299 -11.17 -10.18 21.21
N PRO A 300 -9.87 -10.25 21.54
CA PRO A 300 -8.86 -9.18 21.60
C PRO A 300 -8.08 -9.10 20.27
N GLY A 301 -8.56 -8.30 19.33
CA GLY A 301 -7.99 -8.18 17.99
C GLY A 301 -6.65 -7.43 17.99
N VAL A 302 -5.96 -7.52 16.86
CA VAL A 302 -4.68 -6.81 16.64
C VAL A 302 -4.99 -5.41 16.12
N TRP A 303 -4.89 -4.43 17.01
CA TRP A 303 -4.90 -3.02 16.64
C TRP A 303 -3.54 -2.67 16.01
N ILE A 304 -3.45 -2.55 14.68
CA ILE A 304 -2.31 -1.89 14.02
C ILE A 304 -2.54 -0.38 14.05
#